data_AF-X1EQZ7-F1
#
_entry.id   AF-X1EQZ7-F1
#
_cell.length_a   1.000
_cell.length_b   1.000
_cell.length_c   1.000
_cell.angle_alpha   90.00
_cell.angle_beta   90.00
_cell.angle_gamma   90.00
#
_symmetry.space_group_name_H-M   'P 1'
#
loop_
_entity.id
_entity.type
_entity.pdbx_description
1 polymer ?
#
loop_
_entity_poly.entity_id
_entity_poly.type
_entity_poly.pdbx_seq_one_letter_code
_entity_poly.pdbx_strand_id
1 'polypeptide(L)' 'GILLESKNYDIMKNKLIDFLKINGSISIAQVRELLGISRKYIIPLLNKMDEEKITQRKENVRILKTKLG' A
#
# COMPACT_ATOMS: atom_id res chain seq x y z
N GLY A 1 2.85 17.58 8.85
CA GLY A 1 2.42 16.26 8.36
C GLY A 1 2.35 16.29 6.86
N ILE A 2 2.77 15.22 6.17
CA ILE A 2 2.65 15.16 4.71
C ILE A 2 1.18 14.89 4.38
N LEU A 3 0.52 15.88 3.79
CA LEU A 3 -0.88 15.76 3.36
C LEU A 3 -0.89 15.01 2.01
N LEU A 4 -1.22 13.73 2.03
CA LEU A 4 -1.64 13.03 0.81
C LEU A 4 -3.06 13.52 0.51
N GLU A 5 -3.26 14.23 -0.59
CA GLU A 5 -4.61 14.57 -1.04
C GLU A 5 -5.46 13.29 -1.16
N SER A 6 -6.67 13.29 -0.59
CA SER A 6 -7.51 12.10 -0.46
C SER A 6 -7.75 11.38 -1.80
N LYS A 7 -7.85 12.12 -2.91
CA LYS A 7 -7.99 11.55 -4.25
C LYS A 7 -6.76 10.72 -4.67
N ASN A 8 -5.56 11.21 -4.37
CA ASN A 8 -4.32 10.49 -4.69
C ASN A 8 -4.17 9.25 -3.82
N TYR A 9 -4.59 9.33 -2.54
CA TYR A 9 -4.59 8.16 -1.66
C TYR A 9 -5.44 7.01 -2.22
N ASP A 10 -6.68 7.27 -2.62
CA ASP A 10 -7.57 6.21 -3.10
C ASP A 10 -7.08 5.55 -4.39
N ILE A 11 -6.52 6.34 -5.32
CA ILE A 11 -5.92 5.80 -6.56
C ILE A 11 -4.75 4.87 -6.24
N MET A 12 -3.85 5.30 -5.34
CA MET A 12 -2.67 4.50 -4.97
C MET A 12 -3.05 3.25 -4.18
N LYS A 13 -4.01 3.37 -3.28
CA LYS A 13 -4.59 2.28 -2.50
C LYS A 13 -5.20 1.21 -3.41
N ASN A 14 -6.03 1.62 -4.37
CA ASN A 14 -6.67 0.69 -5.30
C ASN A 14 -5.64 -0.04 -6.16
N LYS A 15 -4.64 0.66 -6.72
CA LYS A 15 -3.53 0.03 -7.44
C LYS A 15 -2.80 -1.00 -6.59
N LEU A 16 -2.56 -0.71 -5.31
CA LEU A 16 -1.91 -1.65 -4.41
C LEU A 16 -2.78 -2.88 -4.14
N ILE A 17 -4.07 -2.70 -3.92
CA ILE A 17 -5.03 -3.79 -3.71
C ILE A 17 -5.08 -4.69 -4.93
N ASP A 18 -5.15 -4.12 -6.14
CA ASP A 18 -5.17 -4.89 -7.39
C ASP A 18 -3.88 -5.68 -7.58
N PHE A 19 -2.73 -5.07 -7.31
CA PHE A 19 -1.44 -5.77 -7.33
C PHE A 19 -1.43 -6.93 -6.32
N LEU A 20 -1.89 -6.68 -5.09
CA LEU A 20 -1.90 -7.67 -4.01
C LEU A 20 -2.89 -8.82 -4.27
N LYS A 21 -4.02 -8.57 -4.94
CA LYS A 21 -4.97 -9.62 -5.34
C LYS A 21 -4.35 -10.61 -6.33
N ILE A 22 -3.49 -10.11 -7.23
CA ILE A 22 -2.85 -10.92 -8.27
C ILE A 22 -1.57 -11.59 -7.75
N ASN A 23 -0.73 -10.86 -7.02
CA ASN A 23 0.62 -11.30 -6.63
C ASN A 23 0.70 -11.84 -5.19
N GLY A 24 -0.33 -11.63 -4.36
CA GLY A 24 -0.40 -12.07 -2.97
C GLY A 24 0.41 -11.23 -1.97
N SER A 25 1.56 -10.69 -2.37
CA SER A 25 2.40 -9.84 -1.52
C SER A 25 3.13 -8.74 -2.31
N ILE A 26 3.55 -7.68 -1.63
CA ILE A 26 4.31 -6.58 -2.23
C ILE A 26 5.41 -6.08 -1.29
N SER A 27 6.62 -5.92 -1.81
CA SER A 27 7.74 -5.28 -1.10
C SER A 27 7.73 -3.75 -1.28
N ILE A 28 8.43 -3.03 -0.40
CA ILE A 28 8.58 -1.56 -0.53
C ILE A 28 9.21 -1.16 -1.89
N ALA A 29 10.12 -1.99 -2.42
CA ALA A 29 10.74 -1.75 -3.72
C ALA A 29 9.71 -1.84 -4.86
N GLN A 30 8.85 -2.86 -4.83
CA GLN A 30 7.77 -3.02 -5.81
C GLN A 30 6.70 -1.92 -5.67
N VAL A 31 6.40 -1.45 -4.45
CA VAL A 31 5.50 -0.30 -4.25
C VAL A 31 6.06 0.95 -4.95
N ARG A 32 7.37 1.17 -4.89
CA ARG A 32 8.04 2.28 -5.59
C ARG A 32 7.89 2.15 -7.10
N GLU A 33 8.12 0.97 -7.64
CA GLU A 33 7.99 0.72 -9.08
C GLU A 33 6.54 0.85 -9.56
N LEU A 34 5.58 0.34 -8.77
CA LEU A 34 4.16 0.39 -9.08
C LEU A 34 3.59 1.82 -9.07
N LEU A 35 4.02 2.63 -8.09
CA LEU A 35 3.43 3.95 -7.85
C LEU A 35 4.28 5.11 -8.37
N GLY A 36 5.55 4.88 -8.70
CA GLY A 36 6.46 5.91 -9.20
C GLY A 36 6.76 7.04 -8.20
N ILE A 37 6.53 6.82 -6.90
CA ILE A 37 6.70 7.84 -5.86
C ILE A 37 7.93 7.60 -4.98
N SER A 38 8.43 8.67 -4.36
CA SER A 38 9.58 8.58 -3.46
C SER A 38 9.24 7.86 -2.15
N ARG A 39 10.25 7.25 -1.51
CA ARG A 39 10.11 6.49 -0.25
C ARG A 39 9.48 7.30 0.88
N LYS A 40 9.65 8.63 0.89
CA LYS A 40 9.05 9.57 1.85
C LYS A 40 7.51 9.44 1.88
N TYR A 41 6.88 9.08 0.76
CA TYR A 41 5.43 8.94 0.64
C TYR A 41 4.97 7.48 0.74
N ILE A 42 5.84 6.52 0.41
CA ILE A 42 5.52 5.08 0.46
C ILE A 42 5.27 4.64 1.91
N ILE A 43 6.15 5.01 2.85
CA ILE A 43 6.01 4.56 4.24
C ILE A 43 4.72 5.07 4.89
N PRO A 44 4.37 6.36 4.81
CA PRO A 44 3.07 6.85 5.31
C PRO A 44 1.87 6.19 4.64
N LEU A 45 1.93 5.94 3.32
CA LEU A 45 0.88 5.24 2.59
C LEU A 45 0.66 3.83 3.15
N LEU A 46 1.73 3.04 3.27
CA LEU A 46 1.64 1.67 3.77
C LEU A 46 1.19 1.62 5.23
N ASN A 47 1.68 2.51 6.07
CA ASN A 47 1.26 2.59 7.47
C ASN A 47 -0.25 2.90 7.56
N LYS A 48 -0.75 3.84 6.76
CA LYS A 48 -2.18 4.15 6.70
C LYS A 48 -3.01 2.95 6.25
N MET A 49 -2.55 2.22 5.23
CA MET A 49 -3.23 0.99 4.77
C MET A 49 -3.22 -0.13 5.83
N ASP A 50 -2.19 -0.21 6.67
CA ASP A 50 -2.16 -1.14 7.80
C ASP A 50 -3.10 -0.72 8.94
N GLU A 51 -3.13 0.58 9.27
CA GLU A 51 -4.04 1.17 10.26
C GLU A 51 -5.51 0.95 9.86
N GLU A 52 -5.81 1.12 8.56
CA GLU A 52 -7.11 0.82 7.95
C GLU A 52 -7.38 -0.69 7.82
N LYS A 53 -6.44 -1.55 8.26
CA LYS A 53 -6.54 -3.02 8.21
C LYS A 53 -6.70 -3.57 6.80
N ILE A 54 -6.27 -2.84 5.77
CA ILE A 54 -6.27 -3.28 4.37
C ILE A 54 -5.07 -4.20 4.12
N THR A 55 -3.90 -3.80 4.62
CA THR A 55 -2.67 -4.59 4.51
C THR A 55 -2.15 -5.02 5.88
N GLN A 56 -1.24 -5.98 5.87
CA GLN A 56 -0.49 -6.38 7.06
C GLN A 56 0.98 -6.63 6.70
N ARG A 57 1.90 -6.24 7.60
CA ARG A 57 3.32 -6.55 7.44
C ARG A 57 3.53 -8.03 7.68
N LYS A 58 4.23 -8.67 6.75
CA LYS A 58 4.84 -9.97 6.96
C LYS A 58 6.31 -9.85 6.58
N GLU A 59 7.16 -9.70 7.60
CA GLU A 59 8.61 -9.50 7.44
C GLU A 59 8.96 -8.28 6.57
N ASN A 60 9.34 -8.54 5.32
CA ASN A 60 9.80 -7.55 4.33
C ASN A 60 8.73 -7.18 3.30
N VAL A 61 7.56 -7.81 3.36
CA VAL A 61 6.45 -7.57 2.42
C VAL A 61 5.17 -7.19 3.15
N ARG A 62 4.22 -6.67 2.38
CA ARG A 62 2.83 -6.47 2.78
C ARG A 62 1.98 -7.51 2.08
N ILE A 63 0.99 -8.05 2.80
CA ILE A 63 -0.05 -8.91 2.25
C ILE A 63 -1.40 -8.23 2.43
N LEU A 64 -2.36 -8.60 1.58
CA LEU A 64 -3.75 -8.19 1.77
C LEU A 64 -4.31 -8.87 3.02
N LYS A 65 -5.00 -8.12 3.88
CA LYS A 65 -5.71 -8.72 5.00
C LYS A 65 -7.00 -9.35 4.47
N THR A 66 -7.18 -10.64 4.67
CA THR A 66 -8.29 -11.47 4.12
C THR A 66 -9.72 -11.05 4.54
N LYS A 67 -9.91 -9.90 5.19
CA LYS A 67 -11.23 -9.33 5.46
C LYS A 67 -11.39 -7.99 4.75
N LEU A 68 -11.43 -8.04 3.41
CA LEU A 68 -12.32 -7.16 2.66
C LEU A 68 -13.63 -7.94 2.53
N GLY A 69 -14.34 -8.06 3.65
CA GLY A 69 -15.71 -8.57 3.71
C GLY A 69 -16.65 -7.39 3.69
#